data_AF-A0A4Z1CJM9-F1
#
_entry.id   AF-A0A4Z1CJM9-F1
#
_cell.length_a   1.000
_cell.length_b   1.000
_cell.length_c   1.000
_cell.angle_alpha   90.00
_cell.angle_beta   90.00
_cell.angle_gamma   90.00
#
_symmetry.space_group_name_H-M   'P 1'
#
loop_
_entity.id
_entity.type
_entity.pdbx_description
1 polymer ?
#
loop_
_entity_poly.entity_id
_entity_poly.type
_entity_poly.pdbx_seq_one_letter_code
_entity_poly.pdbx_strand_id
1 'polypeptide(L)'
;MSEIRVRNDTGHDLVDVRLTRAGGQGDPVPLGPLPPGSVSGWVPVETVHRYPAIEASGPGTDLVHLPYAGSDQPALPEGRWTYVLRLEGGRLVVDLEGGAG
;
A
#
# COMPACT_ATOMS: atom_id res chain seq x y z
N MET A 1 -1.98 -18.70 1.35
CA MET A 1 -0.95 -17.68 1.63
C MET A 1 -1.22 -16.44 0.77
N SER A 2 -1.00 -15.24 1.31
CA SER A 2 -1.21 -13.98 0.57
C SER A 2 0.09 -13.29 0.20
N GLU A 3 0.08 -12.57 -0.92
CA GLU A 3 1.19 -11.72 -1.35
C GLU A 3 0.65 -10.35 -1.78
N ILE A 4 1.41 -9.31 -1.47
CA ILE A 4 1.11 -7.94 -1.88
C ILE A 4 2.24 -7.36 -2.72
N ARG A 5 1.90 -6.38 -3.55
CA ARG A 5 2.86 -5.47 -4.16
C ARG A 5 2.21 -4.09 -4.30
N VAL A 6 3.00 -3.10 -4.68
CA VAL A 6 2.52 -1.74 -4.85
C VAL A 6 2.87 -1.21 -6.24
N ARG A 7 1.94 -0.50 -6.86
CA ARG A 7 2.15 0.29 -8.08
C ARG A 7 2.12 1.78 -7.73
N ASN A 8 3.10 2.53 -8.22
CA ASN A 8 3.16 3.97 -8.03
C ASN A 8 2.57 4.72 -9.25
N ASP A 9 1.32 5.13 -9.14
CA ASP A 9 0.63 5.97 -10.11
C ASP A 9 0.50 7.43 -9.61
N THR A 10 1.31 7.83 -8.61
CA THR A 10 1.25 9.19 -8.02
C THR A 10 1.86 10.26 -8.94
N GLY A 11 2.72 9.86 -9.88
CA GLY A 11 3.52 10.78 -10.69
C GLY A 11 4.78 11.32 -10.01
N HIS A 12 5.02 10.95 -8.74
CA HIS A 12 6.20 11.36 -7.97
C HIS A 12 7.19 10.21 -7.79
N ASP A 13 8.47 10.55 -7.65
CA ASP A 13 9.48 9.59 -7.22
C ASP A 13 9.31 9.32 -5.72
N LEU A 14 9.02 8.07 -5.37
CA LEU A 14 8.89 7.64 -3.97
C LEU A 14 10.16 6.89 -3.59
N VAL A 15 10.93 7.40 -2.64
CA VAL A 15 12.20 6.80 -2.21
C VAL A 15 12.01 5.77 -1.10
N ASP A 16 10.92 5.88 -0.35
CA ASP A 16 10.55 4.94 0.70
C ASP A 16 9.03 4.77 0.70
N VAL A 17 8.57 3.51 0.65
CA VAL A 17 7.16 3.15 0.72
C VAL A 17 7.01 2.02 1.72
N ARG A 18 6.16 2.24 2.71
CA ARG A 18 5.94 1.33 3.84
C ARG A 18 4.46 1.08 4.03
N LEU A 19 4.11 -0.19 4.24
CA LEU A 19 2.76 -0.60 4.58
C LEU A 19 2.71 -1.01 6.05
N THR A 20 1.86 -0.34 6.83
CA THR A 20 1.58 -0.69 8.22
C THR A 20 0.32 -1.54 8.27
N ARG A 21 0.41 -2.69 8.95
CA ARG A 21 -0.71 -3.65 9.05
C ARG A 21 -1.85 -3.06 9.89
N ALA A 22 -3.08 -3.45 9.56
CA ALA A 22 -4.26 -3.08 10.33
C ALA A 22 -4.10 -3.53 11.80
N GLY A 23 -4.45 -2.64 12.74
CA GLY A 23 -4.23 -2.85 14.18
C GLY A 23 -2.88 -2.34 14.72
N GLY A 24 -1.98 -1.83 13.84
CA GLY A 24 -0.72 -1.22 14.26
C GLY A 24 0.27 -2.17 14.95
N GLN A 25 0.02 -3.47 14.89
CA GLN A 25 0.93 -4.50 15.41
C GLN A 25 1.88 -4.98 14.32
N GLY A 26 3.17 -4.96 14.64
CA GLY A 26 4.25 -5.43 13.78
C GLY A 26 5.02 -4.31 13.09
N ASP A 27 6.18 -4.68 12.54
CA ASP A 27 7.03 -3.75 11.80
C ASP A 27 6.39 -3.39 10.44
N PRO A 28 6.48 -2.13 10.00
CA PRO A 28 6.06 -1.74 8.65
C PRO A 28 6.76 -2.58 7.59
N VAL A 29 6.01 -3.01 6.58
CA VAL A 29 6.55 -3.79 5.47
C VAL A 29 7.18 -2.84 4.46
N PRO A 30 8.51 -2.87 4.25
CA PRO A 30 9.15 -2.04 3.24
C PRO A 30 8.82 -2.59 1.85
N LEU A 31 8.41 -1.69 0.96
CA LEU A 31 8.05 -2.01 -0.42
C LEU A 31 9.08 -1.43 -1.42
N GLY A 32 10.05 -0.69 -0.90
CA GLY A 32 11.20 -0.16 -1.62
C GLY A 32 10.94 1.19 -2.29
N PRO A 33 11.98 1.75 -2.95
CA PRO A 33 11.82 2.91 -3.80
C PRO A 33 10.97 2.55 -5.02
N LEU A 34 10.04 3.42 -5.36
CA LEU A 34 9.13 3.29 -6.48
C LEU A 34 9.16 4.57 -7.32
N PRO A 35 9.92 4.61 -8.44
CA PRO A 35 9.80 5.65 -9.44
C PRO A 35 8.36 5.76 -10.00
N PRO A 36 7.99 6.89 -10.64
CA PRO A 36 6.69 7.03 -11.28
C PRO A 36 6.41 5.91 -12.28
N GLY A 37 5.26 5.26 -12.17
CA GLY A 37 4.83 4.16 -13.02
C GLY A 37 5.46 2.79 -12.70
N SER A 38 6.30 2.70 -11.67
CA SER A 38 6.92 1.43 -11.27
C SER A 38 6.00 0.56 -10.44
N VAL A 39 6.34 -0.73 -10.36
CA VAL A 39 5.65 -1.73 -9.54
C VAL A 39 6.69 -2.47 -8.69
N SER A 40 6.43 -2.64 -7.40
CA SER A 40 7.30 -3.38 -6.49
C SER A 40 7.31 -4.88 -6.79
N GLY A 41 8.27 -5.60 -6.20
CA GLY A 41 8.21 -7.05 -6.08
C GLY A 41 7.05 -7.51 -5.20
N TRP A 42 6.71 -8.80 -5.31
CA TRP A 42 5.75 -9.46 -4.42
C TRP A 42 6.38 -9.68 -3.04
N VAL A 43 5.62 -9.35 -1.99
CA VAL A 43 6.00 -9.53 -0.59
C VAL A 43 4.96 -10.41 0.10
N PRO A 44 5.38 -11.51 0.75
CA PRO A 44 4.46 -12.37 1.48
C PRO A 44 3.91 -11.64 2.71
N VAL A 45 2.61 -11.78 2.95
CA VAL A 45 1.93 -11.25 4.13
C VAL A 45 0.91 -12.25 4.66
N GLU A 46 0.66 -12.19 5.97
CA GLU A 46 -0.33 -13.06 6.61
C GLU A 46 -1.75 -12.68 6.18
N THR A 47 -2.04 -11.38 6.12
CA THR A 47 -3.37 -10.84 5.84
C THR A 47 -3.29 -9.62 4.92
N VAL A 48 -4.27 -9.48 4.03
CA VAL A 48 -4.44 -8.31 3.15
C VAL A 48 -5.73 -7.61 3.54
N HIS A 49 -5.72 -6.27 3.55
CA HIS A 49 -6.87 -5.45 3.90
C HIS A 49 -7.16 -4.48 2.75
N ARG A 50 -8.41 -4.04 2.61
CA ARG A 50 -8.78 -3.17 1.49
C ARG A 50 -8.16 -1.77 1.59
N TYR A 51 -8.06 -1.24 2.80
CA TYR A 51 -7.55 0.11 3.08
C TYR A 51 -6.45 0.02 4.15
N PRO A 52 -5.23 -0.41 3.79
CA PRO A 52 -4.11 -0.47 4.73
C PRO A 52 -3.62 0.92 5.13
N ALA A 53 -2.81 1.04 6.17
CA ALA A 53 -2.00 2.25 6.37
C ALA A 53 -0.80 2.20 5.42
N ILE A 54 -0.59 3.25 4.62
CA ILE A 54 0.57 3.38 3.74
C ILE A 54 1.22 4.74 3.97
N GLU A 55 2.52 4.70 4.20
CA GLU A 55 3.39 5.87 4.25
C GLU A 55 4.33 5.81 3.05
N ALA A 56 4.42 6.92 2.32
CA ALA A 56 5.29 7.05 1.16
C ALA A 56 5.99 8.42 1.20
N SER A 57 7.30 8.44 1.04
CA SER A 57 8.08 9.68 1.02
C SER A 57 8.96 9.76 -0.21
N GLY A 58 9.26 10.98 -0.62
CA GLY A 58 10.00 11.32 -1.84
C GLY A 58 10.59 12.73 -1.77
N PRO A 59 11.36 13.18 -2.76
CA PRO A 59 11.91 14.53 -2.79
C PRO A 59 10.81 15.60 -2.71
N GLY A 60 10.66 16.22 -1.54
CA GLY A 60 9.67 17.26 -1.30
C GLY A 60 8.22 16.78 -1.15
N THR A 61 8.00 15.49 -0.92
CA THR A 61 6.65 14.96 -0.67
C THR A 61 6.67 13.91 0.43
N ASP A 62 5.78 14.07 1.40
CA ASP A 62 5.46 13.06 2.40
C ASP A 62 3.96 12.79 2.29
N LEU A 63 3.63 11.54 2.01
CA LEU A 63 2.29 11.09 1.66
C LEU A 63 1.87 10.00 2.62
N VAL A 64 0.71 10.17 3.23
CA VAL A 64 0.16 9.21 4.18
C VAL A 64 -1.28 8.90 3.79
N HIS A 65 -1.56 7.61 3.69
CA HIS A 65 -2.90 7.06 3.63
C HIS A 65 -3.16 6.33 4.94
N LEU A 66 -4.15 6.83 5.69
CA LEU A 66 -4.59 6.19 6.93
C LEU A 66 -5.83 5.35 6.65
N PRO A 67 -5.96 4.17 7.29
CA PRO A 67 -7.20 3.41 7.27
C PRO A 67 -8.33 4.26 7.84
N TYR A 68 -9.55 4.01 7.38
CA TYR A 68 -10.74 4.66 7.95
C TYR A 68 -10.85 4.32 9.46
N ALA A 69 -10.97 5.34 10.30
CA ALA A 69 -11.08 5.14 11.75
C ALA A 69 -12.30 4.26 12.09
N GLY A 70 -12.09 3.20 12.88
CA GLY A 70 -13.14 2.31 13.36
C GLY A 70 -13.41 1.08 12.48
N SER A 71 -12.62 0.84 11.43
CA SER A 71 -12.83 -0.32 10.57
C SER A 71 -12.08 -1.55 11.09
N ASP A 72 -12.81 -2.47 11.73
CA ASP A 72 -12.50 -3.90 11.70
C ASP A 72 -12.59 -4.35 10.24
N GLN A 73 -11.58 -4.02 9.43
CA GLN A 73 -11.58 -4.37 8.02
C GLN A 73 -11.46 -5.89 7.93
N PRO A 74 -12.39 -6.58 7.25
CA PRO A 74 -12.24 -8.00 7.05
C PRO A 74 -10.97 -8.25 6.24
N ALA A 75 -10.20 -9.25 6.68
CA ALA A 75 -9.12 -9.78 5.87
C ALA A 75 -9.71 -10.24 4.52
N LEU A 76 -9.04 -9.88 3.44
CA LEU A 76 -9.39 -10.33 2.11
C LEU A 76 -9.03 -11.81 1.94
N PRO A 77 -9.68 -12.52 1.00
CA PRO A 77 -9.28 -13.88 0.64
C PRO A 77 -7.80 -13.94 0.28
N GLU A 78 -7.22 -15.11 0.55
CA GLU A 78 -5.84 -15.38 0.17
C GLU A 78 -5.63 -15.19 -1.34
N GLY A 79 -4.50 -14.61 -1.71
CA GLY A 79 -4.18 -14.38 -3.11
C GLY A 79 -3.14 -13.29 -3.30
N ARG A 80 -3.04 -12.83 -4.56
CA ARG A 80 -2.12 -11.78 -4.99
C ARG A 80 -2.87 -10.48 -5.20
N TRP A 81 -2.42 -9.45 -4.47
CA TRP A 81 -3.09 -8.15 -4.42
C TRP A 81 -2.11 -7.01 -4.72
N THR A 82 -2.52 -6.07 -5.57
CA THR A 82 -1.72 -4.88 -5.90
C THR A 82 -2.38 -3.65 -5.31
N TYR A 83 -1.70 -2.96 -4.38
CA TYR A 83 -2.13 -1.62 -3.98
C TYR A 83 -1.67 -0.61 -5.02
N VAL A 84 -2.59 0.23 -5.48
CA VAL A 84 -2.30 1.28 -6.45
C VAL A 84 -2.30 2.60 -5.74
N LEU A 85 -1.14 3.27 -5.71
CA LEU A 85 -0.97 4.59 -5.09
C LEU A 85 -1.27 5.67 -6.11
N ARG A 86 -2.25 6.54 -5.83
CA ARG A 86 -2.61 7.69 -6.67
C ARG A 86 -2.62 8.98 -5.84
N LEU A 87 -2.47 10.11 -6.52
CA LEU A 87 -2.71 11.42 -5.91
C LEU A 87 -4.02 12.01 -6.41
N GLU A 88 -4.91 12.32 -5.49
CA GLU A 88 -6.16 13.02 -5.77
C GLU A 88 -6.24 14.27 -4.87
N GLY A 89 -6.26 15.46 -5.47
CA GLY A 89 -6.29 16.72 -4.72
C GLY A 89 -5.12 16.91 -3.75
N GLY A 90 -3.93 16.37 -4.07
CA GLY A 90 -2.74 16.42 -3.22
C GLY A 90 -2.74 15.44 -2.06
N ARG A 91 -3.67 14.46 -2.04
CA ARG A 91 -3.76 13.42 -1.01
C ARG A 91 -3.46 12.05 -1.60
N LEU A 92 -2.82 11.18 -0.82
CA LEU A 92 -2.59 9.79 -1.18
C LEU A 92 -3.90 9.00 -1.11
N VAL A 93 -4.29 8.48 -2.26
CA VAL A 93 -5.41 7.54 -2.41
C VAL A 93 -4.82 6.17 -2.74
N VAL A 94 -5.40 5.15 -2.13
CA VAL A 94 -4.98 3.75 -2.30
C VAL A 94 -6.15 2.95 -2.83
N ASP A 95 -5.99 2.39 -4.02
CA ASP A 95 -6.89 1.35 -4.52
C ASP A 95 -6.28 -0.02 -4.37
N LEU A 96 -7.10 -1.02 -4.64
CA LEU A 96 -6.71 -2.41 -4.60
C LEU A 96 -7.16 -3.12 -5.87
N GLU A 97 -6.20 -3.67 -6.60
CA GLU A 97 -6.41 -4.51 -7.76
C GLU A 97 -6.06 -5.97 -7.44
N GLY A 98 -6.82 -6.90 -8.01
CA GLY A 98 -6.67 -8.34 -7.82
C GLY A 98 -7.85 -8.96 -7.06
N GLY A 99 -7.68 -10.23 -6.67
CA GLY A 99 -8.66 -11.00 -5.93
C GLY A 99 -9.27 -12.18 -6.71
N ALA A 100 -9.11 -13.37 -6.10
CA ALA A 100 -9.52 -14.72 -6.52
C ALA A 100 -9.00 -15.20 -7.89
N GLY A 101 -7.93 -16.00 -7.83
CA GLY A 101 -7.74 -17.14 -8.72
C GLY A 101 -8.44 -18.37 -8.16
#